data_AF-A0A7S0FTH4-F1
#
_entry.id   AF-A0A7S0FTH4-F1
#
_cell.length_a   1.000
_cell.length_b   1.000
_cell.length_c   1.000
_cell.angle_alpha   90.00
_cell.angle_beta   90.00
_cell.angle_gamma   90.00
#
_symmetry.space_group_name_H-M   'P 1'
#
loop_
_entity.id
_entity.type
_entity.pdbx_description
1 polymer ?
#
loop_
_entity_poly.entity_id
_entity_poly.type
_entity_poly.pdbx_seq_one_letter_code
_entity_poly.pdbx_strand_id
1 'polypeptide(L)'
;GRTEVYCCHKCGAISRFPRYNSASSVLRSRRGRCGEYSMLILRFFRALGHEARWVVDWSDHVWAEIRLFDGWIHVDPCEAAIDNPLLYESWGKKQTYIVAFHPSLDSSQADRSIEDVTAIYTSDNITVIEERREDPADLIEKSLVDTRKVLQTKLREVMF
;
A
#
# COMPACT_ATOMS: atom_id res chain seq x y z
N GLY A 1 16.36 -4.39 -8.95
CA GLY A 1 16.01 -4.42 -7.51
C GLY A 1 17.06 -3.68 -6.72
N ARG A 2 16.68 -2.96 -5.67
CA ARG A 2 17.61 -2.24 -4.78
C ARG A 2 18.23 -3.22 -3.78
N THR A 3 19.51 -3.09 -3.44
CA THR A 3 20.16 -3.89 -2.39
C THR A 3 20.92 -2.96 -1.47
N GLU A 4 20.61 -3.04 -0.18
CA GLU A 4 21.36 -2.32 0.85
C GLU A 4 22.59 -3.16 1.25
N VAL A 5 23.71 -2.49 1.51
CA VAL A 5 24.97 -3.13 1.88
C VAL A 5 25.41 -2.59 3.23
N TYR A 6 25.69 -3.50 4.16
CA TYR A 6 26.06 -3.19 5.53
C TYR A 6 27.45 -3.76 5.82
N CYS A 7 28.32 -2.94 6.41
CA CYS A 7 29.63 -3.37 6.87
C CYS A 7 29.62 -3.52 8.41
N CYS A 8 30.07 -4.67 8.90
CA CYS A 8 30.22 -4.88 10.34
C CYS A 8 31.44 -4.12 10.88
N HIS A 9 31.21 -3.15 11.77
CA HIS A 9 32.29 -2.38 12.40
C HIS A 9 33.27 -3.21 13.24
N LYS A 10 32.90 -4.43 13.65
CA LYS A 10 33.76 -5.30 14.47
C LYS A 10 34.69 -6.21 13.66
N CYS A 11 34.21 -6.74 12.54
CA CYS A 11 34.96 -7.75 11.76
C CYS A 11 35.13 -7.40 10.27
N GLY A 12 34.64 -6.25 9.81
CA GLY A 12 34.69 -5.83 8.40
C GLY A 12 33.83 -6.66 7.45
N ALA A 13 33.08 -7.64 7.95
CA ALA A 13 32.23 -8.49 7.11
C ALA A 13 31.12 -7.67 6.44
N ILE A 14 30.91 -7.94 5.15
CA ILE A 14 29.87 -7.29 4.35
C ILE A 14 28.62 -8.16 4.32
N SER A 15 27.50 -7.60 4.76
CA SER A 15 26.16 -8.21 4.68
C SER A 15 25.32 -7.48 3.64
N ARG A 16 24.55 -8.24 2.86
CA ARG A 16 23.63 -7.69 1.86
C ARG A 16 22.19 -7.85 2.32
N PHE A 17 21.37 -6.83 2.09
CA PHE A 17 19.93 -6.86 2.31
C PHE A 17 19.22 -6.48 1.01
N PRO A 18 18.96 -7.47 0.14
CA PRO A 18 18.23 -7.25 -1.09
C PRO A 18 16.77 -6.88 -0.80
N ARG A 19 16.24 -5.86 -1.48
CA ARG A 19 14.84 -5.45 -1.42
C ARG A 19 14.07 -6.19 -2.50
N TYR A 20 13.30 -7.19 -2.08
CA TYR A 20 12.63 -8.13 -2.99
C TYR A 20 11.18 -7.70 -3.27
N ASN A 21 10.83 -7.65 -4.55
CA ASN A 21 9.43 -7.45 -4.99
C ASN A 21 8.73 -8.78 -5.32
N SER A 22 9.38 -9.92 -5.06
CA SER A 22 8.86 -11.26 -5.32
C SER A 22 8.48 -11.94 -4.02
N ALA A 23 7.22 -12.40 -3.90
CA ALA A 23 6.76 -13.16 -2.74
C ALA A 23 7.59 -14.42 -2.50
N SER A 24 8.01 -15.14 -3.54
CA SER A 24 8.81 -16.36 -3.38
C SER A 24 10.17 -16.07 -2.76
N SER A 25 10.77 -14.91 -3.07
CA SER A 25 12.03 -14.46 -2.46
C SER A 25 11.83 -14.07 -1.00
N VAL A 26 10.76 -13.33 -0.68
CA VAL A 26 10.45 -12.94 0.71
C VAL A 26 10.13 -14.16 1.57
N LEU A 27 9.40 -15.16 1.05
CA LEU A 27 9.11 -16.41 1.76
C LEU A 27 10.36 -17.24 2.05
N ARG A 28 11.32 -17.23 1.11
CA ARG A 28 12.59 -17.93 1.27
C ARG A 28 13.54 -17.21 2.22
N SER A 29 13.68 -15.90 2.08
CA SER A 29 14.56 -15.08 2.92
C SER A 29 14.00 -14.90 4.32
N ARG A 30 12.67 -14.91 4.47
CA ARG A 30 11.91 -14.59 5.68
C ARG A 30 12.32 -13.25 6.30
N ARG A 31 12.69 -12.29 5.44
CA ARG A 31 13.25 -10.99 5.82
C ARG A 31 12.75 -9.91 4.88
N GLY A 32 12.39 -8.76 5.45
CA GLY A 32 11.85 -7.62 4.73
C GLY A 32 11.54 -6.45 5.66
N ARG A 33 11.00 -5.36 5.08
CA ARG A 33 10.37 -4.23 5.79
C ARG A 33 8.90 -4.14 5.35
N CYS A 34 8.23 -3.03 5.65
CA CYS A 34 6.82 -2.78 5.29
C CYS A 34 6.52 -3.10 3.82
N GLY A 35 7.39 -2.70 2.88
CA GLY A 35 7.25 -3.02 1.46
C GLY A 35 7.15 -4.52 1.16
N GLU A 36 8.10 -5.31 1.66
CA GLU A 36 8.13 -6.76 1.44
C GLU A 36 6.96 -7.48 2.13
N TYR A 37 6.64 -7.10 3.38
CA TYR A 37 5.60 -7.78 4.15
C TYR A 37 4.18 -7.40 3.70
N SER A 38 3.92 -6.12 3.40
CA SER A 38 2.62 -5.68 2.85
C SER A 38 2.33 -6.34 1.49
N MET A 39 3.33 -6.43 0.61
CA MET A 39 3.18 -7.12 -0.67
C MET A 39 2.96 -8.63 -0.49
N LEU A 40 3.63 -9.24 0.49
CA LEU A 40 3.47 -10.67 0.77
C LEU A 40 2.06 -10.99 1.27
N ILE A 41 1.55 -10.24 2.27
CA ILE A 41 0.22 -10.48 2.83
C ILE A 41 -0.88 -10.21 1.78
N LEU A 42 -0.73 -9.16 0.97
CA LEU A 42 -1.62 -8.87 -0.16
C LEU A 42 -1.72 -10.07 -1.11
N ARG A 43 -0.59 -10.67 -1.48
CA ARG A 43 -0.56 -11.85 -2.36
C ARG A 43 -1.16 -13.08 -1.69
N PHE A 44 -1.00 -13.24 -0.37
CA PHE A 44 -1.67 -14.31 0.37
C PHE A 44 -3.18 -14.17 0.35
N PHE A 45 -3.73 -13.00 0.65
CA PHE A 45 -5.17 -12.76 0.58
C PHE A 45 -5.73 -13.07 -0.80
N ARG A 46 -5.06 -12.61 -1.86
CA ARG A 46 -5.44 -12.91 -3.24
C ARG A 46 -5.38 -14.40 -3.57
N ALA A 47 -4.33 -15.09 -3.14
CA ALA A 47 -4.19 -16.53 -3.36
C ALA A 47 -5.29 -17.35 -2.66
N LEU A 48 -5.82 -16.82 -1.55
CA LEU A 48 -6.97 -17.38 -0.82
C LEU A 48 -8.32 -16.97 -1.42
N GLY A 49 -8.34 -16.20 -2.51
CA GLY A 49 -9.57 -15.76 -3.18
C GLY A 49 -10.24 -14.55 -2.53
N HIS A 50 -9.59 -13.87 -1.60
CA HIS A 50 -10.11 -12.63 -1.02
C HIS A 50 -9.79 -11.44 -1.92
N GLU A 51 -10.72 -10.49 -1.96
CA GLU A 51 -10.44 -9.17 -2.47
C GLU A 51 -9.54 -8.43 -1.47
N ALA A 52 -8.43 -7.91 -1.97
CA ALA A 52 -7.46 -7.20 -1.16
C ALA A 52 -6.83 -6.08 -1.98
N ARG A 53 -6.53 -4.96 -1.32
CA ARG A 53 -5.91 -3.78 -1.92
C ARG A 53 -4.63 -3.40 -1.19
N TRP A 54 -3.68 -2.85 -1.95
CA TRP A 54 -2.41 -2.38 -1.41
C TRP A 54 -2.55 -0.90 -1.08
N VAL A 55 -2.23 -0.50 0.15
CA VAL A 55 -2.39 0.87 0.59
C VAL A 55 -1.02 1.51 0.76
N VAL A 56 -0.86 2.70 0.19
CA VAL A 56 0.39 3.46 0.20
C VAL A 56 0.14 4.81 0.86
N ASP A 57 0.87 5.04 1.94
CA ASP A 57 0.96 6.31 2.65
C ASP A 57 2.22 7.05 2.18
N TRP A 58 2.04 8.29 1.71
CA TRP A 58 3.13 9.14 1.22
C TRP A 58 4.18 9.44 2.31
N SER A 59 3.87 9.25 3.58
CA SER A 59 4.82 9.32 4.69
C SER A 59 5.66 8.03 4.87
N ASP A 60 6.03 7.41 3.76
CA ASP A 60 6.92 6.23 3.65
C ASP A 60 6.41 4.98 4.40
N HIS A 61 5.11 4.67 4.27
CA HIS A 61 4.56 3.43 4.82
C HIS A 61 3.58 2.75 3.88
N VAL A 62 3.48 1.43 3.99
CA VAL A 62 2.63 0.62 3.12
C VAL A 62 2.08 -0.57 3.89
N TRP A 63 0.82 -0.92 3.62
CA TRP A 63 0.11 -2.04 4.23
C TRP A 63 -0.91 -2.62 3.24
N ALA A 64 -1.74 -3.56 3.70
CA ALA A 64 -2.81 -4.12 2.89
C ALA A 64 -4.16 -3.93 3.58
N GLU A 65 -5.22 -3.90 2.79
CA GLU A 65 -6.58 -4.08 3.29
C GLU A 65 -7.19 -5.31 2.65
N ILE A 66 -8.01 -6.03 3.42
CA ILE A 66 -8.77 -7.18 2.95
C ILE A 66 -10.27 -6.85 3.06
N ARG A 67 -11.05 -7.22 2.04
CA ARG A 67 -12.50 -7.12 2.09
C ARG A 67 -13.06 -8.32 2.82
N LEU A 68 -13.68 -8.09 3.98
CA LEU A 68 -14.40 -9.10 4.76
C LEU A 68 -15.76 -8.54 5.14
N PHE A 69 -16.79 -9.38 5.07
CA PHE A 69 -18.18 -8.97 5.29
C PHE A 69 -18.54 -7.79 4.36
N ASP A 70 -19.02 -6.68 4.93
CA ASP A 70 -19.47 -5.49 4.21
C ASP A 70 -18.41 -4.37 4.15
N GLY A 71 -17.16 -4.63 4.56
CA GLY A 71 -16.15 -3.57 4.74
C GLY A 71 -14.71 -3.94 4.38
N TRP A 72 -13.88 -2.91 4.31
CA TRP A 72 -12.43 -3.04 4.21
C TRP A 72 -11.81 -3.08 5.60
N ILE A 73 -10.98 -4.08 5.85
CA ILE A 73 -10.28 -4.25 7.12
C ILE A 73 -8.80 -3.96 6.91
N HIS A 74 -8.28 -3.02 7.71
CA HIS A 74 -6.85 -2.69 7.78
C HIS A 74 -6.02 -3.88 8.25
N VAL A 75 -4.90 -4.15 7.56
CA VAL A 75 -3.94 -5.19 7.96
C VAL A 75 -2.51 -4.70 7.74
N ASP A 76 -1.79 -4.52 8.84
CA ASP A 76 -0.37 -4.18 8.85
C ASP A 76 0.47 -5.32 9.44
N PRO A 77 1.15 -6.13 8.60
CA PRO A 77 1.97 -7.23 9.08
C PRO A 77 3.29 -6.77 9.73
N CYS A 78 3.74 -5.53 9.50
CA CYS A 78 4.93 -4.98 10.18
C CYS A 78 4.65 -4.70 11.65
N GLU A 79 3.45 -4.19 11.93
CA GLU A 79 3.04 -3.75 13.26
C GLU A 79 2.18 -4.79 13.99
N ALA A 80 1.94 -5.95 13.36
CA ALA A 80 1.00 -6.97 13.84
C ALA A 80 -0.39 -6.40 14.18
N ALA A 81 -0.86 -5.45 13.37
CA ALA A 81 -2.10 -4.74 13.57
C ALA A 81 -3.17 -5.18 12.56
N ILE A 82 -4.39 -5.35 13.05
CA ILE A 82 -5.58 -5.67 12.27
C ILE A 82 -6.69 -4.73 12.75
N ASP A 83 -7.44 -4.16 11.81
CA ASP A 83 -8.58 -3.28 12.06
C ASP A 83 -8.23 -2.09 12.99
N ASN A 84 -7.04 -1.52 12.79
CA ASN A 84 -6.56 -0.38 13.60
C ASN A 84 -6.06 0.76 12.70
N PRO A 85 -6.97 1.44 11.97
CA PRO A 85 -6.58 2.45 10.99
C PRO A 85 -5.97 3.72 11.62
N LEU A 86 -6.31 4.05 12.87
CA LEU A 86 -5.74 5.23 13.55
C LEU A 86 -4.35 4.97 14.17
N LEU A 87 -3.78 3.78 13.96
CA LEU A 87 -2.44 3.44 14.45
C LEU A 87 -1.39 4.47 14.04
N TYR A 88 -1.41 4.91 12.79
CA TYR A 88 -0.37 5.79 12.25
C TYR A 88 -0.46 7.22 12.77
N GLU A 89 -1.67 7.70 13.05
CA GLU A 89 -1.91 8.98 13.72
C GLU A 89 -1.30 8.99 15.12
N SER A 90 -1.38 7.86 15.84
CA SER A 90 -0.74 7.72 17.16
C SER A 90 0.78 7.86 17.15
N TRP A 91 1.42 7.70 15.98
CA TRP A 91 2.87 7.92 15.81
C TRP A 91 3.23 9.40 15.61
N GLY A 92 2.24 10.30 15.67
CA GLY A 92 2.41 11.72 15.40
C GLY A 92 2.57 12.03 13.91
N LYS A 93 2.26 11.08 13.02
CA LYS A 93 2.24 11.33 11.57
C LYS A 93 1.11 12.29 11.25
N LYS A 94 1.37 13.22 10.33
CA LYS A 94 0.38 14.11 9.72
C LYS A 94 0.08 13.60 8.32
N GLN A 95 -1.02 12.88 8.17
CA GLN A 95 -1.39 12.22 6.93
C GLN A 95 -1.71 13.27 5.86
N THR A 96 -1.22 13.03 4.64
CA THR A 96 -1.50 13.84 3.45
C THR A 96 -2.23 12.99 2.42
N TYR A 97 -1.53 12.01 1.85
CA TYR A 97 -2.05 11.10 0.84
C TYR A 97 -1.88 9.66 1.29
N ILE A 98 -3.01 8.97 1.47
CA ILE A 98 -3.07 7.53 1.66
C ILE A 98 -3.98 6.97 0.57
N VAL A 99 -3.38 6.23 -0.36
CA VAL A 99 -4.04 5.80 -1.58
C VAL A 99 -4.04 4.28 -1.65
N ALA A 100 -5.21 3.71 -1.87
CA ALA A 100 -5.40 2.28 -2.04
C ALA A 100 -5.43 1.90 -3.53
N PHE A 101 -4.64 0.90 -3.88
CA PHE A 101 -4.56 0.33 -5.22
C PHE A 101 -5.20 -1.05 -5.20
N HIS A 102 -6.17 -1.28 -6.07
CA HIS A 102 -6.81 -2.58 -6.20
C HIS A 102 -6.08 -3.34 -7.29
N PRO A 103 -5.26 -4.35 -6.95
CA PRO A 103 -4.79 -5.27 -7.95
C PRO A 103 -6.03 -5.99 -8.52
N SER A 104 -6.37 -5.76 -9.78
CA SER A 104 -7.56 -6.41 -10.35
C SER A 104 -7.36 -7.93 -10.39
N LEU A 105 -8.42 -8.69 -10.10
CA LEU A 105 -8.53 -10.13 -10.37
C LEU A 105 -9.44 -10.43 -11.56
N ASP A 106 -10.24 -9.44 -11.99
CA ASP A 106 -11.32 -9.59 -12.95
C ASP A 106 -11.50 -8.28 -13.74
N SER A 107 -11.50 -8.37 -15.08
CA SER A 107 -11.77 -7.24 -15.98
C SER A 107 -13.13 -6.59 -15.73
N SER A 108 -14.08 -7.31 -15.12
CA SER A 108 -15.41 -6.79 -14.77
C SER A 108 -15.38 -5.77 -13.62
N GLN A 109 -14.35 -5.81 -12.75
CA GLN A 109 -14.19 -4.91 -11.60
C GLN A 109 -13.16 -3.79 -11.84
N ALA A 110 -12.83 -3.53 -13.11
CA ALA A 110 -11.83 -2.53 -13.49
C ALA A 110 -12.16 -1.10 -13.03
N ASP A 111 -13.38 -0.82 -12.56
CA ASP A 111 -13.79 0.51 -12.13
C ASP A 111 -13.18 0.98 -10.80
N ARG A 112 -12.64 0.07 -9.99
CA ARG A 112 -12.05 0.41 -8.68
C ARG A 112 -10.52 0.28 -8.64
N SER A 113 -9.79 0.77 -9.64
CA SER A 113 -8.33 0.56 -9.66
C SER A 113 -7.57 1.32 -8.57
N ILE A 114 -8.07 2.49 -8.16
CA ILE A 114 -7.42 3.43 -7.24
C ILE A 114 -8.47 4.24 -6.45
N GLU A 115 -8.23 4.41 -5.15
CA GLU A 115 -9.09 5.13 -4.22
C GLU A 115 -8.26 5.96 -3.23
N ASP A 116 -8.65 7.20 -2.95
CA ASP A 116 -8.12 7.97 -1.81
C ASP A 116 -8.83 7.49 -0.54
N VAL A 117 -8.05 6.92 0.38
CA VAL A 117 -8.54 6.35 1.64
C VAL A 117 -8.06 7.15 2.84
N THR A 118 -7.48 8.34 2.63
CA THR A 118 -6.86 9.15 3.68
C THR A 118 -7.80 9.37 4.87
N ALA A 119 -9.08 9.66 4.62
CA ALA A 119 -10.07 9.92 5.67
C ALA A 119 -10.34 8.74 6.61
N ILE A 120 -9.95 7.51 6.25
CA ILE A 120 -10.08 6.32 7.11
C ILE A 120 -8.97 6.32 8.18
N TYR A 121 -7.81 6.89 7.87
CA TYR A 121 -6.56 6.72 8.62
C TYR A 121 -6.18 7.93 9.48
N THR A 122 -7.10 8.87 9.67
CA THR A 122 -6.93 10.02 10.53
C THR A 122 -8.26 10.48 11.11
N SER A 123 -8.22 11.06 12.29
CA SER A 123 -9.35 11.76 12.91
C SER A 123 -9.43 13.24 12.52
N ASP A 124 -8.45 13.73 11.76
CA ASP A 124 -8.44 15.10 11.25
C ASP A 124 -9.57 15.36 10.26
N ASN A 125 -10.11 16.59 10.29
CA ASN A 125 -11.11 17.03 9.33
C ASN A 125 -10.52 17.14 7.92
N ILE A 126 -11.37 16.95 6.91
CA ILE A 126 -10.97 17.04 5.49
C ILE A 126 -10.27 18.37 5.16
N THR A 127 -10.69 19.48 5.75
CA THR A 127 -10.04 20.79 5.55
C THR A 127 -8.59 20.81 6.02
N VAL A 128 -8.30 20.15 7.14
CA VAL A 128 -6.93 20.04 7.68
C VAL A 128 -6.08 19.16 6.77
N ILE A 129 -6.66 18.10 6.21
CA ILE A 129 -5.99 17.22 5.26
C ILE A 129 -5.68 18.00 3.96
N GLU A 130 -6.65 18.73 3.42
CA GLU A 130 -6.51 19.57 2.22
C GLU A 130 -5.46 20.67 2.40
N GLU A 131 -5.43 21.34 3.55
CA GLU A 131 -4.39 22.32 3.89
C GLU A 131 -2.98 21.71 3.87
N ARG A 132 -2.82 20.49 4.40
CA ARG A 132 -1.51 19.78 4.39
C ARG A 132 -1.09 19.31 3.01
N ARG A 133 -2.05 19.08 2.11
CA ARG A 133 -1.77 18.61 0.74
C ARG A 133 -1.21 19.73 -0.12
N GLU A 134 -1.55 20.99 0.18
CA GLU A 134 -1.17 22.18 -0.60
C GLU A 134 -1.56 22.10 -2.09
N ASP A 135 -2.46 21.16 -2.43
CA ASP A 135 -2.95 20.89 -3.78
C ASP A 135 -4.46 21.17 -3.85
N PRO A 136 -4.98 21.74 -4.95
CA PRO A 136 -6.41 21.92 -5.15
C PRO A 136 -7.18 20.58 -5.16
N ALA A 137 -8.31 20.50 -4.45
CA ALA A 137 -9.10 19.27 -4.34
C ALA A 137 -9.60 18.75 -5.71
N ASP A 138 -9.95 19.65 -6.62
CA ASP A 138 -10.37 19.34 -7.99
C ASP A 138 -9.24 18.72 -8.82
N LEU A 139 -8.00 19.16 -8.59
CA LEU A 139 -6.82 18.58 -9.23
C LEU A 139 -6.59 17.13 -8.76
N ILE A 140 -6.76 16.86 -7.46
CA ILE A 140 -6.60 15.52 -6.89
C ILE A 140 -7.68 14.59 -7.44
N GLU A 141 -8.94 15.00 -7.42
CA GLU A 141 -10.06 14.22 -7.95
C GLU A 141 -9.86 13.91 -9.43
N LYS A 142 -9.51 14.93 -10.23
CA LYS A 142 -9.20 14.75 -11.65
C LYS A 142 -8.05 13.77 -11.86
N SER A 143 -6.98 13.87 -11.06
CA SER A 143 -5.83 12.98 -11.16
C SER A 143 -6.18 11.53 -10.85
N LEU A 144 -7.05 11.28 -9.86
CA LEU A 144 -7.54 9.94 -9.55
C LEU A 144 -8.38 9.36 -10.69
N VAL A 145 -9.28 10.17 -11.26
CA VAL A 145 -10.13 9.79 -12.40
C VAL A 145 -9.29 9.48 -13.64
N ASP A 146 -8.35 10.34 -13.98
CA ASP A 146 -7.49 10.16 -15.15
C ASP A 146 -6.56 8.95 -14.96
N THR A 147 -6.00 8.77 -13.77
CA THR A 147 -5.18 7.59 -13.43
C THR A 147 -5.99 6.31 -13.53
N ARG A 148 -7.24 6.30 -13.05
CA ARG A 148 -8.14 5.14 -13.16
C ARG A 148 -8.36 4.76 -14.63
N LYS A 149 -8.66 5.73 -15.49
CA LYS A 149 -8.83 5.49 -16.95
C LYS A 149 -7.56 4.90 -17.56
N VAL A 150 -6.39 5.46 -17.25
CA VAL A 150 -5.10 4.97 -17.77
C VAL A 150 -4.83 3.54 -17.31
N LEU A 151 -5.02 3.26 -16.02
CA LEU A 151 -4.82 1.93 -15.45
C LEU A 151 -5.78 0.90 -16.06
N GLN A 152 -7.05 1.27 -16.27
CA GLN A 152 -8.02 0.42 -16.95
C GLN A 152 -7.60 0.06 -18.37
N THR A 153 -7.16 1.05 -19.15
CA THR A 153 -6.67 0.82 -20.52
C THR A 153 -5.49 -0.13 -20.53
N LYS A 154 -4.48 0.12 -19.69
CA LYS A 154 -3.30 -0.74 -19.58
C LYS A 154 -3.63 -2.15 -19.10
N LEU A 155 -4.58 -2.30 -18.18
CA LEU A 155 -5.00 -3.61 -17.68
C LEU A 155 -5.64 -4.43 -18.81
N ARG A 156 -6.46 -3.80 -19.67
CA ARG A 156 -7.04 -4.45 -20.85
C ARG A 156 -5.95 -4.90 -21.82
N GLU A 157 -4.96 -4.04 -22.10
CA GLU A 157 -3.83 -4.38 -23.00
C GLU A 157 -2.97 -5.57 -22.51
N VAL A 158 -2.93 -5.85 -21.22
CA VAL A 158 -2.14 -6.96 -20.65
C VAL A 158 -2.94 -8.26 -20.61
N MET A 159 -4.28 -8.19 -20.61
CA MET A 159 -5.16 -9.36 -20.55
C MET A 159 -5.65 -9.86 -21.92
N PHE A 160 -5.37 -9.13 -23.00
CA PHE A 160 -5.65 -9.49 -24.39
C PHE A 160 -4.36 -9.50 -25.22
#